data_AF-A0A8S3IPS4-F1
#
_entry.id   AF-A0A8S3IPS4-F1
#
_cell.length_a   1.000
_cell.length_b   1.000
_cell.length_c   1.000
_cell.angle_alpha   90.00
_cell.angle_beta   90.00
_cell.angle_gamma   90.00
#
_symmetry.space_group_name_H-M   'P 1'
#
loop_
_entity.id
_entity.type
_entity.pdbx_description
1 polymer ?
#
loop_
_entity_poly.entity_id
_entity_poly.type
_entity_poly.pdbx_seq_one_letter_code
_entity_poly.pdbx_strand_id
1 'polypeptide(L)'
;MFRNQYDHDVSIWSPQGRLYQIEYAMEAVKQGAATVALKSNTHVVLCALKRAPSELSAHQKKIMFIDDHIGVSIAGLASDARIL
;
A
#
# COMPACT_ATOMS: atom_id res chain seq x y z
N MET A 1 20.94 17.90 -13.40
CA MET A 1 20.34 16.96 -12.42
C MET A 1 21.27 15.75 -12.37
N PHE A 2 21.87 15.42 -11.23
CA PHE A 2 22.69 14.22 -11.12
C PHE A 2 21.78 13.00 -11.30
N ARG A 3 22.08 12.17 -12.30
CA ARG A 3 21.37 10.92 -12.53
C ARG A 3 21.82 9.95 -11.45
N ASN A 4 20.91 9.52 -10.59
CA ASN A 4 21.22 8.55 -9.55
C ASN A 4 21.48 7.20 -10.25
N GLN A 5 22.67 6.64 -10.09
CA GLN A 5 23.07 5.43 -10.84
C GLN A 5 22.48 4.15 -10.25
N TYR A 6 21.99 4.20 -9.00
CA TYR A 6 21.69 3.02 -8.18
C TYR A 6 20.20 2.81 -7.90
N ASP A 7 19.32 3.57 -8.56
CA ASP A 7 17.89 3.53 -8.30
C ASP A 7 17.06 3.10 -9.51
N HIS A 8 17.68 2.54 -10.55
CA HIS A 8 16.95 2.16 -11.77
C HIS A 8 16.44 0.71 -11.77
N ASP A 9 17.00 -0.16 -10.93
CA ASP A 9 16.65 -1.58 -10.85
C ASP A 9 16.56 -2.03 -9.38
N VAL A 10 15.70 -3.00 -9.09
CA VAL A 10 15.51 -3.58 -7.75
C VAL A 10 16.70 -4.44 -7.29
N SER A 11 17.49 -4.94 -8.25
CA SER A 11 18.64 -5.81 -7.98
C SER A 11 19.93 -5.06 -7.64
N ILE A 12 19.93 -3.73 -7.71
CA ILE A 12 21.14 -2.92 -7.56
C ILE A 12 21.20 -2.30 -6.16
N TRP A 13 22.27 -2.63 -5.43
CA TRP A 13 22.59 -2.03 -4.14
C TRP A 13 23.29 -0.69 -4.33
N SER A 14 22.88 0.31 -3.55
CA SER A 14 23.60 1.57 -3.45
C SER A 14 24.93 1.41 -2.68
N PRO A 15 25.90 2.32 -2.83
CA PRO A 15 27.14 2.31 -2.03
C PRO A 15 26.90 2.39 -0.52
N GLN A 16 25.71 2.82 -0.10
CA GLN A 16 25.29 2.88 1.30
C GLN A 16 24.59 1.59 1.77
N GLY A 17 24.51 0.55 0.93
CA GLY A 17 23.84 -0.70 1.26
C GLY A 17 22.31 -0.59 1.27
N ARG A 18 21.73 0.25 0.41
CA ARG A 18 20.27 0.45 0.30
C ARG A 18 19.75 -0.02 -1.05
N LEU A 19 18.49 -0.45 -1.09
CA LEU A 19 17.77 -0.79 -2.32
C LEU A 19 16.71 0.28 -2.59
N TYR A 20 17.07 1.30 -3.38
CA TYR A 20 16.23 2.48 -3.56
C TYR A 20 14.87 2.17 -4.18
N GLN A 21 14.78 1.21 -5.12
CA GLN A 21 13.50 0.79 -5.69
C GLN A 21 12.52 0.19 -4.66
N ILE A 22 13.03 -0.56 -3.67
CA ILE A 22 12.20 -1.07 -2.57
C ILE A 22 11.71 0.09 -1.69
N GLU A 23 12.58 1.05 -1.42
CA GLU A 23 12.23 2.22 -0.62
C GLU A 23 11.17 3.11 -1.30
N TYR A 24 11.26 3.25 -2.63
CA TYR A 24 10.23 3.95 -3.40
C TYR A 24 8.89 3.20 -3.37
N ALA A 25 8.90 1.87 -3.43
CA ALA A 25 7.68 1.08 -3.25
C ALA A 25 7.06 1.28 -1.86
N MET A 26 7.87 1.38 -0.80
CA MET A 26 7.37 1.73 0.54
C MET A 26 6.73 3.12 0.58
N GLU A 27 7.25 4.09 -0.19
CA GLU A 27 6.68 5.44 -0.28
C GLU A 27 5.32 5.43 -0.99
N ALA A 28 5.12 4.56 -2.00
CA ALA A 28 3.83 4.40 -2.66
C ALA A 28 2.72 3.99 -1.68
N VAL A 29 3.04 3.16 -0.66
CA VAL A 29 2.10 2.80 0.41
C VAL A 29 1.67 4.03 1.22
N LYS A 30 2.61 4.94 1.53
CA LYS A 30 2.33 6.17 2.30
C LYS A 30 1.45 7.16 1.55
N GLN A 31 1.44 7.13 0.21
CA GLN A 31 0.53 7.94 -0.60
C GLN A 31 -0.92 7.42 -0.57
N GLY A 32 -1.12 6.16 -0.18
CA GLY A 32 -2.44 5.57 0.01
C GLY A 32 -3.22 6.22 1.16
N ALA A 33 -4.56 6.24 1.03
CA ALA A 33 -5.41 6.69 2.14
C ALA A 33 -5.24 5.79 3.37
N ALA A 34 -5.34 6.38 4.56
CA ALA A 34 -5.10 5.69 5.82
C ALA A 34 -6.04 4.49 6.04
N THR A 35 -5.49 3.47 6.70
CA THR A 35 -6.25 2.34 7.24
C THR A 35 -5.69 1.95 8.59
N VAL A 36 -6.56 1.51 9.49
CA VAL A 36 -6.22 1.11 10.86
C VAL A 36 -6.89 -0.23 11.14
N ALA A 37 -6.19 -1.09 11.87
CA ALA A 37 -6.72 -2.34 12.38
C ALA A 37 -6.63 -2.33 13.92
N LEU A 38 -7.65 -2.86 14.58
CA LEU A 38 -7.60 -3.17 16.01
C LEU A 38 -7.97 -4.62 16.24
N LYS A 39 -7.28 -5.25 17.19
CA LYS A 39 -7.52 -6.63 17.61
C LYS A 39 -7.89 -6.64 19.10
N SER A 40 -8.96 -7.35 19.44
CA SER A 40 -9.29 -7.76 20.80
C SER A 40 -8.92 -9.23 21.01
N ASN A 41 -9.25 -9.79 22.18
CA ASN A 41 -9.06 -11.21 22.45
C ASN A 41 -9.92 -12.12 21.55
N THR A 42 -10.98 -11.58 20.95
CA THR A 42 -11.98 -12.37 20.21
C THR A 42 -12.28 -11.86 18.82
N HIS A 43 -11.92 -10.61 18.50
CA HIS A 43 -12.31 -9.96 17.24
C HIS A 43 -11.17 -9.14 16.65
N VAL A 44 -11.22 -8.94 15.33
CA VAL A 44 -10.38 -7.98 14.61
C VAL A 44 -11.30 -7.07 13.81
N VAL A 45 -11.04 -5.76 13.85
CA VAL A 45 -11.78 -4.76 13.08
C VAL A 45 -10.80 -4.01 12.19
N LEU A 46 -11.15 -3.92 10.91
CA LEU A 46 -10.46 -3.10 9.91
C LEU A 46 -11.29 -1.84 9.63
N CYS A 47 -10.65 -0.68 9.72
CA CYS A 47 -11.24 0.60 9.35
C CYS A 47 -10.38 1.25 8.26
N ALA A 48 -11.01 1.75 7.20
CA ALA A 48 -10.31 2.35 6.07
C ALA A 48 -10.99 3.64 5.62
N LEU A 49 -10.19 4.70 5.54
CA LEU A 49 -10.64 5.97 4.96
C LEU A 49 -10.66 5.82 3.44
N LYS A 50 -11.84 5.93 2.83
CA LYS A 50 -11.97 5.94 1.37
C LYS A 50 -11.90 7.37 0.86
N ARG A 51 -11.16 7.59 -0.21
CA ARG A 51 -11.13 8.86 -0.94
C ARG A 51 -11.85 8.68 -2.27
N ALA A 52 -12.64 9.67 -2.67
CA ALA A 52 -13.16 9.80 -4.02
C ALA A 52 -12.30 10.82 -4.77
N PRO A 53 -11.95 10.57 -6.04
CA PRO A 53 -11.18 11.54 -6.85
C PRO A 53 -11.99 12.80 -7.20
N SER A 54 -13.32 12.70 -7.19
CA SER A 54 -14.24 13.82 -7.40
C SER A 54 -15.59 13.52 -6.73
N GLU A 55 -16.44 14.54 -6.58
CA GLU A 55 -17.76 14.41 -5.96
C GLU A 55 -18.71 13.47 -6.73
N LEU A 56 -18.50 13.35 -8.04
CA LEU A 56 -19.30 12.48 -8.91
C LEU A 56 -18.76 11.03 -8.97
N SER A 57 -17.60 10.77 -8.37
CA SER A 57 -16.99 9.45 -8.38
C SER A 57 -17.39 8.61 -7.17
N ALA A 58 -17.59 7.32 -7.40
CA ALA A 58 -17.66 6.36 -6.30
C ALA A 58 -16.34 6.30 -5.54
N HIS A 59 -16.44 5.94 -4.26
CA HIS A 59 -15.29 5.76 -3.39
C HIS A 59 -14.57 4.45 -3.70
N GLN A 60 -13.24 4.50 -3.81
CA GLN A 60 -12.44 3.30 -4.06
C GLN A 60 -12.57 2.30 -2.90
N LYS A 61 -12.76 1.02 -3.23
CA LYS A 61 -12.78 -0.06 -2.22
C LYS A 61 -11.37 -0.22 -1.63
N LYS A 62 -11.31 -0.34 -0.30
CA LYS A 62 -10.05 -0.56 0.44
C LYS A 62 -10.05 -1.81 1.30
N ILE A 63 -11.22 -2.29 1.73
CA ILE A 63 -11.35 -3.54 2.47
C ILE A 63 -11.85 -4.60 1.50
N MET A 64 -11.14 -5.73 1.45
CA MET A 64 -11.40 -6.85 0.57
C MET A 64 -11.60 -8.10 1.41
N PHE A 65 -12.67 -8.83 1.09
CA PHE A 65 -12.95 -10.14 1.65
C PHE A 65 -12.09 -11.17 0.92
N ILE A 66 -11.40 -12.01 1.68
CA ILE A 66 -10.58 -13.10 1.15
C ILE A 66 -11.26 -14.43 1.44
N ASP A 67 -11.69 -14.63 2.68
CA ASP A 67 -12.41 -15.81 3.14
C ASP A 67 -13.27 -15.48 4.38
N ASP A 68 -14.12 -16.39 4.83
CA ASP A 68 -15.08 -16.19 5.94
C ASP A 68 -14.43 -15.66 7.23
N HIS A 69 -13.15 -15.95 7.42
CA HIS A 69 -12.36 -15.57 8.59
C HIS A 69 -11.17 -14.64 8.26
N ILE A 70 -11.03 -14.21 7.00
CA ILE A 70 -9.90 -13.40 6.52
C ILE A 70 -10.40 -12.23 5.69
N GLY A 71 -10.04 -11.03 6.13
CA GLY A 71 -10.18 -9.80 5.34
C GLY A 71 -8.88 -9.01 5.35
N VAL A 72 -8.67 -8.23 4.30
CA VAL A 72 -7.51 -7.35 4.16
C VAL A 72 -7.96 -5.92 3.91
N SER A 73 -7.16 -4.97 4.37
CA SER A 73 -7.30 -3.56 3.99
C SER A 73 -6.03 -3.09 3.28
N ILE A 74 -6.19 -2.33 2.20
CA ILE A 74 -5.10 -1.99 1.28
C ILE A 74 -4.72 -0.50 1.36
N ALA A 75 -3.43 -0.21 1.22
CA ALA A 75 -2.90 1.14 1.00
C ALA A 75 -1.77 1.07 -0.05
N GLY A 76 -1.70 2.06 -0.94
CA GLY A 76 -0.81 2.05 -2.10
C GLY A 76 -1.55 1.71 -3.39
N LEU A 77 -0.87 1.00 -4.29
CA LEU A 77 -1.36 0.68 -5.64
C LEU A 77 -2.44 -0.41 -5.60
N ALA A 78 -3.66 -0.05 -6.01
CA ALA A 78 -4.80 -0.96 -6.02
C ALA A 78 -4.70 -2.06 -7.10
N SER A 79 -3.88 -1.86 -8.14
CA SER A 79 -3.58 -2.87 -9.15
C SER A 79 -2.85 -4.05 -8.53
N ASP A 80 -1.81 -3.76 -7.76
CA ASP A 80 -0.92 -4.76 -7.17
C ASP A 80 -1.65 -5.50 -6.06
N ALA A 81 -2.44 -4.76 -5.26
CA ALA A 81 -3.30 -5.32 -4.24
C ALA A 81 -4.36 -6.32 -4.74
N ARG A 82 -4.68 -6.30 -6.04
CA ARG A 82 -5.59 -7.29 -6.65
C ARG A 82 -4.87 -8.60 -7.02
N ILE A 83 -3.57 -8.53 -7.27
CA ILE A 83 -2.75 -9.66 -7.67
C ILE A 83 -2.28 -10.45 -6.43
N LEU A 84 -2.06 -9.76 -5.32
CA LEU A 84 -1.74 -10.34 -4.00
C LEU A 84 -2.91 -11.16 -3.45
#